data_AF-A0A9E3QE85-F1
#
_entry.id   AF-A0A9E3QE85-F1
#
_cell.length_a   1.000
_cell.length_b   1.000
_cell.length_c   1.000
_cell.angle_alpha   90.00
_cell.angle_beta   90.00
_cell.angle_gamma   90.00
#
_symmetry.space_group_name_H-M   'P 1'
#
loop_
_entity.id
_entity.type
_entity.pdbx_description
1 polymer ?
#
loop_
_entity_poly.entity_id
_entity_poly.type
_entity_poly.pdbx_seq_one_letter_code
_entity_poly.pdbx_strand_id
1 'polypeptide(L)'
;LEKDAQIAKERFPNLRIAYLSSRTYGGYASTPLNPEPYAYQSGFAVKWLIEKQIEGAPELNYDPERGPVKAPWLSWGPYLWADGVKPRADGLSYIRSDFAGDGTHPAPNGAREKVARLLLDFLKTDPTARPWFLKGP
;
A
#
# COMPACT_ATOMS: atom_id res chain seq x y z
N LEU A 1 8.35 8.88 -1.06
CA LEU A 1 8.42 7.41 -1.08
C LEU A 1 9.83 6.87 -0.83
N GLU A 2 10.85 7.17 -1.64
CA GLU A 2 12.24 6.71 -1.35
C GLU A 2 12.72 7.15 0.02
N LYS A 3 12.63 8.45 0.31
CA LYS A 3 13.02 8.99 1.61
C LYS A 3 12.19 8.40 2.76
N ASP A 4 10.92 8.08 2.53
CA ASP A 4 10.06 7.46 3.53
C ASP A 4 10.52 6.02 3.85
N ALA A 5 10.91 5.25 2.83
CA ALA A 5 11.46 3.91 3.01
C ALA A 5 12.80 3.94 3.79
N GLN A 6 13.64 4.94 3.52
CA GLN A 6 14.88 5.16 4.26
C GLN A 6 14.62 5.54 5.72
N ILE A 7 13.75 6.52 5.95
CA ILE A 7 13.36 6.94 7.31
C ILE A 7 12.75 5.77 8.08
N ALA A 8 11.94 4.92 7.43
CA ALA A 8 11.40 3.73 8.06
C ALA A 8 12.51 2.76 8.50
N LYS A 9 13.54 2.54 7.67
CA LYS A 9 14.68 1.69 8.02
C LYS A 9 15.53 2.30 9.15
N GLU A 10 15.75 3.62 9.11
CA GLU A 10 16.48 4.37 10.14
C GLU A 10 15.76 4.28 11.50
N ARG A 11 14.43 4.49 11.53
CA ARG A 11 13.63 4.48 12.76
C ARG A 11 13.35 3.08 13.29
N PHE A 12 13.27 2.09 12.40
CA PHE A 12 13.03 0.69 12.75
C PHE A 12 14.17 -0.16 12.18
N PRO A 13 15.32 -0.25 12.87
CA PRO A 13 16.50 -0.97 12.35
C PRO A 13 16.23 -2.44 11.99
N ASN A 14 15.29 -3.07 12.70
CA ASN A 14 14.86 -4.45 12.45
C ASN A 14 13.78 -4.60 11.36
N LEU A 15 13.32 -3.51 10.73
CA LEU A 15 12.38 -3.56 9.62
C LEU A 15 13.04 -4.25 8.43
N ARG A 16 12.47 -5.39 8.03
CA ARG A 16 12.97 -6.22 6.92
C ARG A 16 12.14 -6.07 5.66
N ILE A 17 10.82 -5.92 5.81
CA ILE A 17 9.87 -5.92 4.70
C ILE A 17 8.93 -4.73 4.86
N ALA A 18 8.62 -4.05 3.76
CA ALA A 18 7.53 -3.07 3.69
C ALA A 18 6.63 -3.36 2.49
N TYR A 19 5.35 -3.62 2.77
CA TYR A 19 4.31 -3.81 1.76
C TYR A 19 3.63 -2.49 1.46
N LEU A 20 3.63 -2.09 0.19
CA LEU A 20 3.14 -0.79 -0.24
C LEU A 20 1.79 -0.94 -0.95
N SER A 21 0.77 -0.28 -0.41
CA SER A 21 -0.57 -0.23 -0.99
C SER A 21 -0.85 1.18 -1.55
N SER A 22 -1.58 1.24 -2.65
CA SER A 22 -2.06 2.51 -3.21
C SER A 22 -3.23 3.07 -2.39
N ARG A 23 -3.65 4.31 -2.69
CA ARG A 23 -4.83 4.91 -2.06
C ARG A 23 -6.12 4.23 -2.56
N THR A 24 -7.15 4.24 -1.72
CA THR A 24 -8.54 3.97 -2.13
C THR A 24 -9.06 5.04 -3.11
N TYR A 25 -10.20 4.77 -3.75
CA TYR A 25 -10.86 5.69 -4.69
C TYR A 25 -10.98 7.13 -4.15
N GLY A 26 -10.72 8.13 -4.98
CA GLY A 26 -10.77 9.56 -4.61
C GLY A 26 -11.93 10.34 -5.20
N GLY A 27 -12.80 9.74 -6.01
CA GLY A 27 -13.78 10.47 -6.82
C GLY A 27 -14.95 11.05 -6.04
N TYR A 28 -15.11 10.71 -4.77
CA TYR A 28 -16.13 11.26 -3.88
C TYR A 28 -15.64 12.39 -2.98
N ALA A 29 -14.34 12.68 -2.98
CA ALA A 29 -13.74 13.66 -2.08
C ALA A 29 -14.31 15.06 -2.33
N SER A 30 -14.76 15.70 -1.25
CA SER A 30 -15.22 17.10 -1.26
C SER A 30 -14.17 18.07 -0.72
N THR A 31 -12.96 17.58 -0.46
CA THR A 31 -11.83 18.35 0.10
C THR A 31 -10.58 18.16 -0.76
N PRO A 32 -9.62 19.11 -0.74
CA PRO A 32 -8.43 19.07 -1.59
C PRO A 32 -7.30 18.18 -1.04
N LEU A 33 -7.59 17.21 -0.17
CA LEU A 33 -6.56 16.37 0.47
C LEU A 33 -5.75 15.57 -0.56
N ASN A 34 -6.42 14.71 -1.32
CA ASN A 34 -5.85 13.88 -2.39
C ASN A 34 -6.97 13.26 -3.24
N PRO A 35 -7.83 14.08 -3.89
CA PRO A 35 -8.90 13.62 -4.76
C PRO A 35 -8.35 12.95 -6.05
N GLU A 36 -9.22 12.43 -6.90
CA GLU A 36 -8.80 12.05 -8.25
C GLU A 36 -8.28 13.29 -9.02
N PRO A 37 -7.23 13.16 -9.86
CA PRO A 37 -6.55 11.92 -10.24
C PRO A 37 -5.41 11.47 -9.31
N TYR A 38 -5.12 12.20 -8.22
CA TYR A 38 -4.00 11.85 -7.33
C TYR A 38 -4.16 10.47 -6.69
N ALA A 39 -5.39 10.11 -6.32
CA ALA A 39 -5.69 8.81 -5.74
C ALA A 39 -5.34 7.66 -6.70
N TYR A 40 -5.81 7.71 -7.94
CA TYR A 40 -5.41 6.77 -8.99
C TYR A 40 -3.90 6.77 -9.24
N GLN A 41 -3.30 7.96 -9.36
CA GLN A 41 -1.89 8.11 -9.70
C GLN A 41 -0.93 7.57 -8.63
N SER A 42 -1.36 7.48 -7.37
CA SER A 42 -0.56 6.92 -6.27
C SER A 42 -0.09 5.48 -6.55
N GLY A 43 -0.83 4.70 -7.35
CA GLY A 43 -0.42 3.37 -7.77
C GLY A 43 0.85 3.35 -8.61
N PHE A 44 1.06 4.35 -9.47
CA PHE A 44 2.28 4.46 -10.27
C PHE A 44 3.49 4.83 -9.42
N ALA A 45 3.30 5.69 -8.41
CA ALA A 45 4.37 6.02 -7.47
C ALA A 45 4.89 4.76 -6.73
N VAL A 46 3.98 3.87 -6.32
CA VAL A 46 4.35 2.56 -5.74
C VAL A 46 5.07 1.68 -6.76
N LYS A 47 4.56 1.56 -7.99
CA LYS A 47 5.21 0.81 -9.07
C LYS A 47 6.65 1.25 -9.26
N TRP A 48 6.87 2.55 -9.50
CA TRP A 48 8.18 3.08 -9.83
C TRP A 48 9.17 2.97 -8.68
N LEU A 49 8.72 3.07 -7.42
CA LEU A 49 9.59 2.86 -6.27
C LEU A 49 10.11 1.42 -6.21
N ILE A 50 9.23 0.44 -6.38
CA ILE A 50 9.60 -0.98 -6.33
C ILE A 50 10.49 -1.33 -7.53
N GLU A 51 10.16 -0.82 -8.72
CA GLU A 51 10.98 -0.97 -9.94
C GLU A 51 12.41 -0.47 -9.72
N LYS A 52 12.59 0.72 -9.11
CA LYS A 52 13.92 1.21 -8.75
C LYS A 52 14.69 0.28 -7.81
N GLN A 53 14.01 -0.34 -6.83
CA GLN A 53 14.69 -1.30 -5.95
C GLN A 53 15.07 -2.58 -6.72
N ILE A 54 14.22 -3.06 -7.63
CA ILE A 54 14.50 -4.21 -8.50
C ILE A 54 15.71 -3.92 -9.41
N GLU A 55 15.79 -2.71 -9.96
CA GLU A 55 16.90 -2.23 -10.80
C GLU A 55 18.21 -1.99 -10.03
N GLY A 56 18.18 -2.14 -8.70
CA GLY A 56 19.38 -2.04 -7.87
C GLY A 56 19.77 -0.62 -7.48
N ALA A 57 18.81 0.31 -7.38
CA ALA A 57 19.06 1.66 -6.89
C ALA A 57 19.78 1.62 -5.52
N PRO A 58 21.00 2.20 -5.39
CA PRO A 58 21.78 2.10 -4.15
C PRO A 58 21.07 2.68 -2.93
N GLU A 59 20.24 3.70 -3.13
CA GLU A 59 19.44 4.37 -2.10
C GLU A 59 18.29 3.51 -1.55
N LEU A 60 17.97 2.40 -2.22
CA LEU A 60 16.95 1.43 -1.83
C LEU A 60 17.54 0.05 -1.54
N ASN A 61 18.86 -0.06 -1.37
CA ASN A 61 19.49 -1.35 -1.10
C ASN A 61 18.95 -1.97 0.20
N TYR A 62 18.46 -3.21 0.10
CA TYR A 62 17.99 -4.02 1.23
C TYR A 62 18.93 -5.19 1.56
N ASP A 63 19.93 -5.43 0.72
CA ASP A 63 20.82 -6.59 0.75
C ASP A 63 22.21 -6.18 1.29
N PRO A 64 22.64 -6.69 2.46
CA PRO A 64 23.94 -6.36 3.03
C PRO A 64 25.13 -6.85 2.18
N GLU A 65 24.93 -7.85 1.32
CA GLU A 65 25.98 -8.33 0.42
C GLU A 65 26.24 -7.36 -0.74
N ARG A 66 25.31 -6.41 -0.98
CA ARG A 66 25.40 -5.38 -2.02
C ARG A 66 25.80 -4.00 -1.49
N GLY A 67 26.16 -3.91 -0.21
CA GLY A 67 26.61 -2.67 0.44
C GLY A 67 25.70 -2.22 1.58
N PRO A 68 25.76 -0.93 1.98
CA PRO A 68 24.95 -0.42 3.09
C PRO A 68 23.46 -0.64 2.85
N VAL A 69 22.77 -1.22 3.84
CA VAL A 69 21.31 -1.39 3.82
C VAL A 69 20.66 -0.05 4.14
N LYS A 70 19.95 0.53 3.17
CA LYS A 70 19.32 1.86 3.26
C LYS A 70 17.79 1.81 3.30
N ALA A 71 17.18 0.70 2.89
CA ALA A 71 15.73 0.51 2.90
C ALA A 71 15.37 -0.94 3.28
N PRO A 72 14.13 -1.24 3.71
CA PRO A 72 13.66 -2.61 3.76
C PRO A 72 13.46 -3.18 2.35
N TRP A 73 13.29 -4.49 2.25
CA TRP A 73 12.77 -5.10 1.02
C TRP A 73 11.34 -4.58 0.78
N LEU A 74 11.09 -4.07 -0.42
CA LEU A 74 9.84 -3.46 -0.82
C LEU A 74 9.06 -4.45 -1.69
N SER A 75 7.77 -4.61 -1.39
CA SER A 75 6.87 -5.40 -2.21
C SER A 75 5.50 -4.74 -2.30
N TRP A 76 4.72 -5.15 -3.30
CA TRP A 76 3.34 -4.72 -3.42
C TRP A 76 2.52 -5.31 -2.27
N GLY A 77 1.77 -4.44 -1.59
CA GLY A 77 0.63 -4.85 -0.78
C GLY A 77 -0.63 -5.01 -1.63
N PRO A 78 -1.81 -5.19 -1.00
CA PRO A 78 -3.05 -5.21 -1.74
C PRO A 78 -3.28 -3.89 -2.49
N TYR A 79 -3.75 -3.98 -3.73
CA TYR A 79 -4.12 -2.80 -4.51
C TYR A 79 -5.50 -2.30 -4.07
N LEU A 80 -5.55 -1.13 -3.42
CA LEU A 80 -6.77 -0.63 -2.76
C LEU A 80 -7.65 0.23 -3.66
N TRP A 81 -7.17 0.65 -4.82
CA TRP A 81 -7.91 1.49 -5.75
C TRP A 81 -8.90 0.66 -6.58
N ALA A 82 -10.10 1.18 -6.79
CA ALA A 82 -11.09 0.71 -7.75
C ALA A 82 -11.86 1.92 -8.30
N ASP A 83 -12.41 1.81 -9.51
CA ASP A 83 -13.03 2.92 -10.23
C ASP A 83 -14.48 3.17 -9.76
N GLY A 84 -14.62 3.70 -8.54
CA GLY A 84 -15.92 3.95 -7.93
C GLY A 84 -16.82 2.71 -8.00
N VAL A 85 -18.00 2.87 -8.57
CA VAL A 85 -19.01 1.79 -8.67
C VAL A 85 -18.66 0.71 -9.70
N LYS A 86 -17.65 0.92 -10.54
CA LYS A 86 -17.20 -0.07 -11.52
C LYS A 86 -16.30 -1.10 -10.82
N PRO A 87 -16.74 -2.36 -10.67
CA PRO A 87 -15.96 -3.35 -9.95
C PRO A 87 -14.68 -3.74 -10.70
N ARG A 88 -13.61 -4.01 -9.95
CA ARG A 88 -12.45 -4.75 -10.45
C ARG A 88 -12.81 -6.21 -10.71
N ALA A 89 -11.89 -6.95 -11.32
CA ALA A 89 -12.04 -8.39 -11.54
C ALA A 89 -12.28 -9.19 -10.25
N ASP A 90 -11.76 -8.72 -9.10
CA ASP A 90 -11.99 -9.32 -7.79
C ASP A 90 -13.22 -8.77 -7.04
N GLY A 91 -14.05 -7.97 -7.72
CA GLY A 91 -15.28 -7.42 -7.18
C GLY A 91 -15.12 -6.18 -6.29
N LEU A 92 -13.90 -5.71 -6.02
CA LEU A 92 -13.73 -4.45 -5.27
C LEU A 92 -14.33 -3.27 -6.04
N SER A 93 -15.21 -2.53 -5.38
CA SER A 93 -15.78 -1.26 -5.84
C SER A 93 -16.04 -0.34 -4.63
N TYR A 94 -16.26 0.93 -4.92
CA TYR A 94 -16.58 1.97 -3.94
C TYR A 94 -17.85 2.73 -4.32
N ILE A 95 -18.81 2.78 -3.40
CA ILE A 95 -19.98 3.66 -3.45
C ILE A 95 -19.75 4.87 -2.52
N ARG A 96 -20.57 5.92 -2.65
CA ARG A 96 -20.41 7.13 -1.84
C ARG A 96 -20.43 6.83 -0.33
N SER A 97 -21.30 5.93 0.13
CA SER A 97 -21.42 5.58 1.56
C SER A 97 -20.23 4.76 2.10
N ASP A 98 -19.30 4.32 1.25
CA ASP A 98 -18.05 3.74 1.72
C ASP A 98 -17.13 4.76 2.38
N PHE A 99 -17.38 6.05 2.18
CA PHE A 99 -16.60 7.16 2.71
C PHE A 99 -17.44 8.05 3.64
N ALA A 100 -16.76 8.71 4.58
CA ALA A 100 -17.34 9.64 5.53
C ALA A 100 -17.93 10.88 4.83
N GLY A 101 -18.42 11.86 5.61
CA GLY A 101 -19.06 13.08 5.08
C GLY A 101 -18.19 13.85 4.08
N ASP A 102 -16.88 13.77 4.19
CA ASP A 102 -15.92 14.45 3.30
C ASP A 102 -15.57 13.67 2.01
N GLY A 103 -16.09 12.46 1.87
CA GLY A 103 -15.83 11.58 0.74
C GLY A 103 -14.37 11.13 0.58
N THR A 104 -13.55 11.34 1.61
CA THR A 104 -12.13 10.99 1.64
C THR A 104 -11.84 9.89 2.65
N HIS A 105 -12.31 10.06 3.89
CA HIS A 105 -12.01 9.09 4.95
C HIS A 105 -12.89 7.85 4.83
N PRO A 106 -12.35 6.63 5.03
CA PRO A 106 -13.17 5.42 5.06
C PRO A 106 -14.24 5.45 6.16
N ALA A 107 -15.50 5.28 5.77
CA ALA A 107 -16.61 5.14 6.71
C ALA A 107 -16.60 3.75 7.38
N PRO A 108 -17.09 3.63 8.63
CA PRO A 108 -17.48 2.36 9.20
C PRO A 108 -18.56 1.68 8.35
N ASN A 109 -18.58 0.35 8.32
CA ASN A 109 -19.44 -0.47 7.46
C ASN A 109 -19.31 -0.16 5.95
N GLY A 110 -18.12 0.28 5.52
CA GLY A 110 -17.84 0.79 4.19
C GLY A 110 -16.42 0.46 3.71
N ALA A 111 -15.68 1.47 3.23
CA ALA A 111 -14.30 1.26 2.77
C ALA A 111 -13.38 0.74 3.87
N ARG A 112 -13.68 1.02 5.15
CA ARG A 112 -12.85 0.56 6.27
C ARG A 112 -12.76 -0.96 6.33
N GLU A 113 -13.90 -1.65 6.26
CA GLU A 113 -13.99 -3.11 6.34
C GLU A 113 -13.57 -3.76 5.02
N LYS A 114 -13.76 -3.08 3.88
CA LYS A 114 -13.21 -3.53 2.59
C LYS A 114 -11.69 -3.57 2.63
N VAL A 115 -11.06 -2.47 3.04
CA VAL A 115 -9.60 -2.35 3.14
C VAL A 115 -9.04 -3.30 4.20
N ALA A 116 -9.67 -3.40 5.38
CA ALA A 116 -9.23 -4.30 6.44
C ALA A 116 -9.24 -5.77 5.98
N ARG A 117 -10.25 -6.20 5.22
CA ARG A 117 -10.30 -7.55 4.64
C ARG A 117 -9.19 -7.78 3.62
N LEU A 118 -8.99 -6.84 2.69
CA LEU A 118 -7.90 -6.94 1.71
C LEU A 118 -6.52 -7.08 2.37
N LEU A 119 -6.27 -6.30 3.43
CA LEU A 119 -5.02 -6.37 4.19
C LEU A 119 -4.89 -7.70 4.95
N LEU A 120 -5.95 -8.14 5.62
CA LEU A 120 -5.91 -9.39 6.37
C LEU A 120 -5.74 -10.60 5.46
N ASP A 121 -6.45 -10.64 4.34
CA ASP A 121 -6.35 -11.70 3.35
C ASP A 121 -4.92 -11.73 2.78
N PHE A 122 -4.39 -10.58 2.36
CA PHE A 122 -3.01 -10.46 1.91
C PHE A 122 -2.00 -11.04 2.92
N LEU A 123 -2.08 -10.64 4.20
CA LEU A 123 -1.18 -11.13 5.23
C LEU A 123 -1.29 -12.64 5.46
N LYS A 124 -2.47 -13.22 5.26
CA LYS A 124 -2.73 -14.66 5.41
C LYS A 124 -2.31 -15.49 4.20
N THR A 125 -2.31 -14.90 2.99
CA THR A 125 -2.17 -15.67 1.75
C THR A 125 -0.90 -15.37 0.97
N ASP A 126 -0.33 -14.17 1.08
CA ASP A 126 0.87 -13.80 0.33
C ASP A 126 2.07 -14.65 0.78
N PRO A 127 2.84 -15.25 -0.14
CA PRO A 127 3.94 -16.16 0.21
C PRO A 127 5.04 -15.48 1.02
N THR A 128 5.17 -14.16 0.96
CA THR A 128 6.18 -13.41 1.70
C THR A 128 5.68 -12.93 3.05
N ALA A 129 4.35 -12.84 3.24
CA ALA A 129 3.73 -12.43 4.49
C ALA A 129 3.36 -13.62 5.39
N ARG A 130 2.73 -14.63 4.79
CA ARG A 130 2.14 -15.78 5.48
C ARG A 130 3.08 -16.49 6.46
N PRO A 131 4.36 -16.77 6.14
CA PRO A 131 5.22 -17.54 7.04
C PRO A 131 5.49 -16.89 8.39
N TRP A 132 5.53 -15.55 8.45
CA TRP A 132 5.75 -14.83 9.71
C TRP A 132 4.44 -14.37 10.34
N PHE A 133 3.41 -14.04 9.54
CA PHE A 133 2.14 -13.56 10.06
C PHE A 133 1.31 -14.65 10.75
N LEU A 134 1.35 -15.88 10.21
CA LEU A 134 0.63 -17.03 10.78
C LEU A 134 1.50 -17.89 11.71
N LYS A 135 2.73 -17.47 11.99
CA LYS A 135 3.59 -18.20 12.92
C LYS A 135 2.97 -18.09 14.32
N GLY A 136 2.55 -19.23 14.87
CA GLY A 136 2.14 -19.33 16.27
C GLY A 136 3.29 -18.94 17.21
N PRO A 137 2.98 -18.62 18.48
CA PRO A 137 3.99 -18.36 19.50
C PRO A 137 4.96 -19.54 19.68
#